data_AF-A0A7S1ZZ17-F1
#
_entry.id   AF-A0A7S1ZZ17-F1
#
_cell.length_a   1.000
_cell.length_b   1.000
_cell.length_c   1.000
_cell.angle_alpha   90.00
_cell.angle_beta   90.00
_cell.angle_gamma   90.00
#
_symmetry.space_group_name_H-M   'P 1'
#
loop_
_entity.id
_entity.type
_entity.pdbx_description
1 polymer ?
#
loop_
_entity_poly.entity_id
_entity_poly.type
_entity_poly.pdbx_seq_one_letter_code
_entity_poly.pdbx_strand_id
1 'polypeptide(L)'
;RINQIFHHPKCRRITITVKDVIVPFLILLGLNTIVLICWTAISPLKWERVHKDATDDFGRQLKSHGMCTLNSKKDIAYVVLLSVINLAVLLLANIQAYKARKITVEFSESQYIAIINTSILQAGIIGGPLLIITHDNPAALVLVKVGGIFVICMSILLLIFIPKMKYLQEWKKKRFSSRSGSNVSGIKVLNNPRGDDYELRQLKFQIEASKVEKSETSRKMELLRQALASRGIEMDDLLETTEVTLLPNENESFQDNRV
;
A
#
# COMPACT_ATOMS: atom_id res chain seq x y z
N ARG A 1 -0.19 4.54 -16.06
CA ARG A 1 0.93 3.60 -16.30
C ARG A 1 0.53 2.41 -17.18
N ILE A 2 -0.23 1.43 -16.68
CA ILE A 2 -0.54 0.20 -17.45
C ILE A 2 -1.26 0.50 -18.76
N ASN A 3 -2.31 1.34 -18.74
CA ASN A 3 -3.09 1.62 -19.94
C ASN A 3 -2.31 2.31 -21.07
N GLN A 4 -1.25 3.08 -20.74
CA GLN A 4 -0.41 3.77 -21.73
C GLN A 4 0.54 2.82 -22.47
N ILE A 5 0.91 1.68 -21.86
CA ILE A 5 1.80 0.69 -22.48
C ILE A 5 1.10 -0.01 -23.66
N PHE A 6 -0.19 -0.32 -23.50
CA PHE A 6 -0.91 -1.15 -24.48
C PHE A 6 -1.46 -0.38 -25.69
N HIS A 7 -1.58 0.95 -25.60
CA HIS A 7 -2.15 1.77 -26.68
C HIS A 7 -1.09 2.48 -27.53
N HIS A 8 0.20 2.20 -27.32
CA HIS A 8 1.25 2.86 -28.09
C HIS A 8 1.41 2.19 -29.48
N PRO A 9 1.20 2.91 -30.60
CA PRO A 9 1.16 2.33 -31.95
C PRO A 9 2.51 1.76 -32.41
N LYS A 10 3.60 2.24 -31.81
CA LYS A 10 4.93 1.66 -31.95
C LYS A 10 5.17 0.84 -30.70
N CYS A 11 5.06 -0.49 -30.77
CA CYS A 11 5.35 -1.46 -29.70
C CYS A 11 6.84 -1.43 -29.29
N ARG A 12 7.32 -0.26 -28.87
CA ARG A 12 8.69 -0.01 -28.41
C ARG A 12 8.73 -0.21 -26.90
N ARG A 13 9.76 -0.86 -26.40
CA ARG A 13 10.01 -1.04 -24.96
C ARG A 13 10.18 0.34 -24.31
N ILE A 14 9.26 0.69 -23.41
CA ILE A 14 9.30 1.93 -22.62
C ILE A 14 9.54 1.51 -21.17
N THR A 15 10.67 1.93 -20.59
CA THR A 15 10.95 1.78 -19.15
C THR A 15 10.25 2.90 -18.40
N ILE A 16 9.11 2.60 -17.81
CA ILE A 16 8.35 3.59 -17.05
C ILE A 16 8.99 3.76 -15.68
N THR A 17 9.27 5.02 -15.32
CA THR A 17 9.94 5.38 -14.07
C THR A 17 8.92 5.57 -12.97
N VAL A 18 9.31 5.32 -11.71
CA VAL A 18 8.45 5.55 -10.53
C VAL A 18 7.97 7.01 -10.43
N LYS A 19 8.78 7.94 -10.95
CA LYS A 19 8.49 9.38 -11.00
C LYS A 19 7.15 9.69 -11.68
N ASP A 20 6.76 8.93 -12.71
CA ASP A 20 5.54 9.16 -13.49
C ASP A 20 4.26 8.91 -12.68
N VAL A 21 4.36 8.16 -11.57
CA VAL A 21 3.24 7.85 -10.66
C VAL A 21 3.25 8.77 -9.45
N ILE A 22 4.44 9.13 -8.94
CA ILE A 22 4.59 10.00 -7.78
C ILE A 22 4.10 11.43 -8.08
N VAL A 23 4.39 11.97 -9.27
CA VAL A 23 3.99 13.33 -9.65
C VAL A 23 2.47 13.55 -9.59
N PRO A 24 1.61 12.78 -10.26
CA PRO A 24 0.17 12.98 -10.18
C PRO A 24 -0.38 12.72 -8.76
N PHE A 25 0.22 11.80 -8.01
CA PHE A 25 -0.12 11.58 -6.61
C PHE A 25 0.16 12.83 -5.74
N LEU A 26 1.34 13.44 -5.88
CA LEU A 26 1.71 14.65 -5.15
C LEU A 26 0.83 15.85 -5.54
N ILE A 27 0.50 15.99 -6.82
CA ILE A 27 -0.41 17.05 -7.27
C ILE A 27 -1.79 16.88 -6.62
N LEU A 28 -2.32 15.66 -6.62
CA LEU A 28 -3.62 15.36 -6.01
C LEU A 28 -3.62 15.60 -4.49
N LEU A 29 -2.57 15.13 -3.82
CA LEU A 29 -2.39 15.31 -2.39
C LEU A 29 -2.30 16.80 -2.06
N GLY A 30 -1.45 17.54 -2.77
CA GLY A 30 -1.29 18.98 -2.62
C GLY A 30 -2.60 19.74 -2.81
N LEU A 31 -3.39 19.40 -3.81
CA LEU A 31 -4.70 20.02 -4.04
C LEU A 31 -5.66 19.77 -2.86
N ASN A 32 -5.76 18.52 -2.37
CA ASN A 32 -6.59 18.21 -1.20
C ASN A 32 -6.09 18.95 0.06
N THR A 33 -4.77 18.99 0.28
CA THR A 33 -4.16 19.69 1.39
C THR A 33 -4.43 21.19 1.34
N ILE A 34 -4.31 21.84 0.18
CA ILE A 34 -4.61 23.26 0.01
C ILE A 34 -6.08 23.55 0.33
N VAL A 35 -7.01 22.73 -0.18
CA VAL A 35 -8.45 22.90 0.12
C VAL A 35 -8.72 22.75 1.61
N LEU A 36 -8.09 21.76 2.27
CA LEU A 36 -8.20 21.57 3.72
C LEU A 36 -7.63 22.76 4.51
N ILE A 37 -6.47 23.30 4.11
CA ILE A 37 -5.86 24.48 4.75
C ILE A 37 -6.77 25.71 4.59
N CYS A 38 -7.30 25.95 3.39
CA CYS A 38 -8.25 27.05 3.16
C CYS A 38 -9.51 26.89 4.01
N TRP A 39 -10.03 25.66 4.14
CA TRP A 39 -11.20 25.40 4.97
C TRP A 39 -10.92 25.68 6.44
N THR A 40 -9.81 25.16 6.99
CA THR A 40 -9.45 25.37 8.41
C THR A 40 -9.12 26.82 8.73
N ALA A 41 -8.54 27.58 7.79
CA ALA A 41 -8.20 28.98 7.98
C ALA A 41 -9.40 29.93 7.89
N ILE A 42 -10.31 29.70 6.94
CA ILE A 42 -11.44 30.61 6.66
C ILE A 42 -12.66 30.27 7.52
N SER A 43 -12.92 28.99 7.76
CA SER A 43 -14.12 28.51 8.46
C SER A 43 -13.78 27.32 9.37
N PRO A 44 -13.12 27.57 10.51
CA PRO A 44 -12.77 26.52 11.45
C PRO A 44 -14.03 25.86 12.02
N LEU A 45 -14.04 24.52 12.11
CA LEU A 45 -15.11 23.79 12.77
C LEU A 45 -15.16 24.17 14.25
N LYS A 46 -16.31 24.64 14.71
CA LYS A 46 -16.53 25.03 16.11
C LYS A 46 -17.23 23.90 16.85
N TRP A 47 -16.79 23.67 18.08
CA TRP A 47 -17.48 22.77 18.99
C TRP A 47 -18.76 23.44 19.49
N GLU A 48 -19.90 22.76 19.30
CA GLU A 48 -21.21 23.22 19.73
C GLU A 48 -21.89 22.11 20.53
N ARG A 49 -22.56 22.50 21.63
CA ARG A 49 -23.30 21.56 22.48
C ARG A 49 -24.76 21.57 22.07
N VAL A 50 -25.21 20.48 21.46
CA VAL A 50 -26.60 20.28 21.06
C VAL A 50 -27.34 19.58 22.18
N HIS A 51 -28.44 20.19 22.62
CA HIS A 51 -29.28 19.67 23.69
C HIS A 51 -30.49 19.03 23.01
N LYS A 52 -30.77 17.75 23.33
CA LYS A 52 -31.97 17.09 22.82
C LYS A 52 -33.14 17.38 23.75
N ASP A 53 -34.36 17.43 23.21
CA ASP A 53 -35.62 17.77 23.92
C ASP A 53 -36.04 16.80 25.05
N ALA A 54 -35.11 15.97 25.55
CA ALA A 54 -35.32 15.19 26.76
C ALA A 54 -35.26 16.15 27.97
N THR A 55 -36.42 16.65 28.34
CA THR A 55 -36.63 17.52 29.49
C THR A 55 -37.21 16.70 30.63
N ASP A 56 -36.74 16.89 31.85
CA ASP A 56 -37.36 16.26 33.02
C ASP A 56 -38.70 16.94 33.36
N ASP A 57 -39.45 16.37 34.30
CA ASP A 57 -40.74 16.91 34.78
C ASP A 57 -40.63 18.34 35.35
N PHE A 58 -39.41 18.82 35.62
CA PHE A 58 -39.09 20.15 36.14
C PHE A 58 -38.54 21.10 35.05
N GLY A 59 -38.60 20.73 33.77
CA GLY A 59 -38.14 21.59 32.68
C GLY A 59 -36.62 21.63 32.49
N ARG A 60 -35.86 20.70 33.09
CA ARG A 60 -34.39 20.63 32.98
C ARG A 60 -33.95 19.68 31.88
N GLN A 61 -32.95 20.05 31.09
CA GLN A 61 -32.46 19.21 30.00
C GLN A 61 -31.57 18.07 30.54
N LEU A 62 -32.01 16.83 30.32
CA LEU A 62 -31.36 15.62 30.85
C LEU A 62 -30.18 15.13 30.01
N LYS A 63 -30.15 15.45 28.71
CA LYS A 63 -29.14 14.92 27.77
C LYS A 63 -28.64 16.01 26.83
N SER A 64 -27.33 16.25 26.89
CA SER A 64 -26.60 17.05 25.91
C SER A 64 -25.47 16.21 25.32
N HIS A 65 -25.15 16.47 24.06
CA HIS A 65 -23.97 15.93 23.41
C HIS A 65 -23.27 17.07 22.68
N GLY A 66 -21.95 16.96 22.54
CA GLY A 66 -21.18 17.94 21.80
C GLY A 66 -20.75 17.39 20.45
N MET A 67 -20.79 18.25 19.45
CA MET A 67 -20.36 17.94 18.10
C MET A 67 -19.74 19.16 17.44
N CYS A 68 -18.89 18.92 16.45
CA CYS A 68 -18.41 20.00 15.60
C CYS A 68 -19.44 20.24 14.48
N THR A 69 -20.07 21.40 14.46
CA THR A 69 -21.18 21.71 13.55
C THR A 69 -20.69 22.39 12.27
N LEU A 70 -21.34 22.07 11.14
CA LEU A 70 -21.19 22.77 9.86
C LEU A 70 -22.33 23.78 9.74
N ASN A 71 -22.19 24.93 10.40
CA ASN A 71 -23.27 25.93 10.44
C ASN A 71 -23.31 26.83 9.20
N SER A 72 -22.21 26.95 8.45
CA SER A 72 -22.16 27.85 7.30
C SER A 72 -22.37 27.10 5.99
N LYS A 73 -23.10 27.72 5.04
CA LYS A 73 -23.17 27.24 3.64
C LYS A 73 -21.77 27.04 3.02
N LYS A 74 -20.79 27.82 3.47
CA LYS A 74 -19.38 27.71 3.08
C LYS A 74 -18.77 26.36 3.51
N ASP A 75 -19.07 25.88 4.72
CA ASP A 75 -18.54 24.61 5.24
C ASP A 75 -19.05 23.43 4.41
N ILE A 76 -20.35 23.43 4.11
CA ILE A 76 -20.98 22.43 3.25
C ILE A 76 -20.35 22.47 1.85
N ALA A 77 -20.07 23.66 1.30
CA ALA A 77 -19.42 23.80 0.01
C ALA A 77 -18.01 23.18 -0.01
N TYR A 78 -17.20 23.36 1.05
CA TYR A 78 -15.88 22.71 1.16
C TYR A 78 -15.98 21.19 1.25
N VAL A 79 -16.93 20.67 2.04
CA VAL A 79 -17.17 19.22 2.14
C VAL A 79 -17.61 18.63 0.80
N VAL A 80 -18.55 19.28 0.12
CA VAL A 80 -19.03 18.84 -1.20
C VAL A 80 -17.89 18.89 -2.22
N LEU A 81 -17.09 19.96 -2.25
CA LEU A 81 -15.95 20.10 -3.15
C LEU A 81 -14.91 18.98 -2.91
N LEU A 82 -14.52 18.74 -1.66
CA LEU A 82 -13.61 17.66 -1.28
C LEU A 82 -14.17 16.29 -1.67
N SER A 83 -15.47 16.06 -1.42
CA SER A 83 -16.14 14.82 -1.78
C SER A 83 -16.14 14.60 -3.29
N VAL A 84 -16.46 15.62 -4.09
CA VAL A 84 -16.47 15.56 -5.56
C VAL A 84 -15.07 15.27 -6.10
N ILE A 85 -14.03 15.94 -5.60
CA ILE A 85 -12.64 15.70 -6.03
C ILE A 85 -12.24 14.25 -5.74
N ASN A 86 -12.43 13.78 -4.51
CA ASN A 86 -12.05 12.42 -4.12
C ASN A 86 -12.87 11.35 -4.86
N LEU A 87 -14.17 11.57 -5.05
CA LEU A 87 -15.03 10.66 -5.80
C LEU A 87 -14.66 10.61 -7.29
N ALA A 88 -14.37 11.77 -7.91
CA ALA A 88 -13.93 11.83 -9.29
C ALA A 88 -12.63 11.04 -9.50
N VAL A 89 -11.66 11.19 -8.60
CA VAL A 89 -10.40 10.42 -8.65
C VAL A 89 -10.66 8.93 -8.48
N LEU A 90 -11.51 8.55 -7.52
CA LEU A 90 -11.86 7.16 -7.28
C LEU A 90 -12.57 6.54 -8.50
N LEU A 91 -13.46 7.27 -9.17
CA LEU A 91 -14.11 6.85 -10.40
C LEU A 91 -13.11 6.70 -11.54
N LEU A 92 -12.20 7.67 -11.73
CA LEU A 92 -11.14 7.59 -12.73
C LEU A 92 -10.23 6.38 -12.48
N ALA A 93 -9.86 6.11 -11.22
CA ALA A 93 -9.08 4.94 -10.83
C ALA A 93 -9.81 3.63 -11.17
N ASN A 94 -11.12 3.56 -10.90
CA ASN A 94 -11.95 2.40 -11.25
C ASN A 94 -12.09 2.21 -12.77
N ILE A 95 -12.27 3.29 -13.54
CA ILE A 95 -12.30 3.23 -15.01
C ILE A 95 -10.97 2.71 -15.56
N GLN A 96 -9.84 3.21 -15.03
CA GLN A 96 -8.52 2.74 -15.44
C GLN A 96 -8.29 1.27 -15.06
N ALA A 97 -8.71 0.87 -13.86
CA ALA A 97 -8.63 -0.52 -13.41
C ALA A 97 -9.49 -1.46 -14.26
N TYR A 98 -10.70 -1.02 -14.64
CA TYR A 98 -11.59 -1.78 -15.52
C TYR A 98 -10.98 -1.97 -16.92
N LYS A 99 -10.40 -0.91 -17.50
CA LYS A 99 -9.68 -1.01 -18.79
C LYS A 99 -8.48 -1.96 -18.68
N ALA A 100 -7.74 -1.92 -17.57
CA ALA A 100 -6.57 -2.77 -17.34
C ALA A 100 -6.93 -4.27 -17.25
N ARG A 101 -8.16 -4.63 -16.84
CA ARG A 101 -8.59 -6.03 -16.67
C ARG A 101 -8.52 -6.86 -17.97
N LYS A 102 -8.62 -6.23 -19.15
CA LYS A 102 -8.56 -6.93 -20.44
C LYS A 102 -7.15 -7.42 -20.81
N ILE A 103 -6.12 -6.98 -20.08
CA ILE A 103 -4.73 -7.35 -20.29
C ILE A 103 -4.39 -8.48 -19.31
N THR A 104 -4.69 -9.71 -19.70
CA THR A 104 -4.75 -10.86 -18.77
C THR A 104 -3.48 -11.70 -18.65
N VAL A 105 -2.42 -11.41 -19.42
CA VAL A 105 -1.35 -12.42 -19.62
C VAL A 105 -0.18 -12.41 -18.65
N GLU A 106 0.08 -11.35 -17.87
CA GLU A 106 1.27 -11.30 -16.98
C GLU A 106 1.08 -10.68 -15.58
N PHE A 107 -0.06 -10.06 -15.25
CA PHE A 107 -0.22 -9.31 -13.98
C PHE A 107 -1.49 -9.70 -13.21
N SER A 108 -1.49 -10.89 -12.61
CA SER A 108 -2.54 -11.32 -11.66
C SER A 108 -2.71 -10.34 -10.48
N GLU A 109 -1.66 -9.62 -10.10
CA GLU A 109 -1.68 -8.56 -9.07
C GLU A 109 -2.64 -7.41 -9.41
N SER A 110 -2.73 -7.02 -10.69
CA SER A 110 -3.57 -5.90 -11.13
C SER A 110 -5.07 -6.17 -10.96
N GLN A 111 -5.48 -7.44 -11.00
CA GLN A 111 -6.87 -7.84 -10.78
C GLN A 111 -7.31 -7.62 -9.34
N TYR A 112 -6.45 -7.94 -8.37
CA TYR A 112 -6.73 -7.69 -6.95
C TYR A 112 -6.85 -6.18 -6.67
N ILE A 113 -5.98 -5.36 -7.27
CA ILE A 113 -6.05 -3.90 -7.16
C ILE A 113 -7.39 -3.36 -7.72
N ALA A 114 -7.87 -3.92 -8.83
CA ALA A 114 -9.16 -3.54 -9.40
C ALA A 114 -10.34 -3.90 -8.48
N ILE A 115 -10.30 -5.09 -7.86
CA ILE A 115 -11.31 -5.53 -6.89
C ILE A 115 -11.30 -4.61 -5.65
N ILE A 116 -10.12 -4.25 -5.15
CA ILE A 116 -9.95 -3.33 -4.02
C ILE A 116 -10.55 -1.95 -4.34
N ASN A 117 -10.20 -1.37 -5.49
CA ASN A 117 -10.73 -0.06 -5.89
C ASN A 117 -12.26 -0.07 -6.07
N THR A 118 -12.81 -1.19 -6.55
CA THR A 118 -14.26 -1.37 -6.68
C THR A 118 -14.93 -1.48 -5.31
N SER A 119 -14.31 -2.20 -4.38
CA SER A 119 -14.78 -2.32 -2.99
C SER A 119 -14.79 -0.97 -2.28
N ILE A 120 -13.75 -0.15 -2.44
CA ILE A 120 -13.69 1.21 -1.88
C ILE A 120 -14.80 2.09 -2.49
N LEU A 121 -15.04 1.99 -3.80
CA LEU A 121 -16.13 2.72 -4.47
C LEU A 121 -17.51 2.30 -3.96
N GLN A 122 -17.76 1.00 -3.84
CA GLN A 122 -19.01 0.47 -3.28
C GLN A 122 -19.21 0.95 -1.84
N ALA A 123 -18.16 0.89 -1.01
CA ALA A 123 -18.20 1.38 0.37
C ALA A 123 -18.48 2.88 0.42
N GLY A 124 -17.95 3.68 -0.50
CA GLY A 124 -18.27 5.10 -0.63
C GLY A 124 -19.73 5.36 -1.00
N ILE A 125 -20.26 4.63 -2.00
CA ILE A 125 -21.65 4.76 -2.47
C ILE A 125 -22.66 4.37 -1.38
N ILE A 126 -22.38 3.31 -0.61
CA ILE A 126 -23.26 2.86 0.48
C ILE A 126 -23.05 3.72 1.74
N GLY A 127 -21.79 4.03 2.06
CA GLY A 127 -21.41 4.75 3.27
C GLY A 127 -21.86 6.22 3.27
N GLY A 128 -21.87 6.88 2.11
CA GLY A 128 -22.31 8.28 1.99
C GLY A 128 -23.75 8.50 2.50
N PRO A 129 -24.77 7.85 1.92
CA PRO A 129 -26.15 7.93 2.41
C PRO A 129 -26.30 7.44 3.85
N LEU A 130 -25.56 6.40 4.26
CA LEU A 130 -25.62 5.88 5.62
C LEU A 130 -25.16 6.93 6.66
N LEU A 131 -24.14 7.73 6.33
CA LEU A 131 -23.71 8.84 7.18
C LEU A 131 -24.74 9.96 7.28
N ILE A 132 -25.49 10.23 6.21
CA ILE A 132 -26.58 11.21 6.21
C ILE A 132 -27.73 10.73 7.10
N ILE A 133 -28.13 9.46 6.96
CA ILE A 133 -29.25 8.87 7.71
C ILE A 133 -28.93 8.77 9.22
N THR A 134 -27.67 8.51 9.59
CA THR A 134 -27.28 8.34 10.99
C THR A 134 -26.93 9.63 11.72
N HIS A 135 -27.05 10.79 11.07
CA HIS A 135 -26.67 12.09 11.64
C HIS A 135 -27.36 12.38 12.99
N ASP A 136 -28.61 11.95 13.16
CA ASP A 136 -29.40 12.26 14.36
C ASP A 136 -29.05 11.38 15.57
N ASN A 137 -28.36 10.26 15.36
CA ASN A 137 -27.99 9.33 16.43
C ASN A 137 -26.46 9.25 16.57
N PRO A 138 -25.86 9.90 17.59
CA PRO A 138 -24.41 9.96 17.74
C PRO A 138 -23.77 8.59 17.96
N ALA A 139 -24.47 7.65 18.63
CA ALA A 139 -23.97 6.30 18.82
C ALA A 139 -23.91 5.54 17.48
N ALA A 140 -24.96 5.65 16.67
CA ALA A 140 -24.99 5.04 15.33
C ALA A 140 -23.95 5.67 14.41
N LEU A 141 -23.79 6.99 14.44
CA LEU A 141 -22.82 7.73 13.63
C LEU A 141 -21.38 7.28 13.94
N VAL A 142 -21.02 7.14 15.21
CA VAL A 142 -19.69 6.66 15.61
C VAL A 142 -19.47 5.23 15.12
N LEU A 143 -20.46 4.35 15.31
CA LEU A 143 -20.39 2.95 14.86
C LEU A 143 -20.20 2.86 13.34
N VAL A 144 -20.99 3.61 12.56
CA VAL A 144 -20.88 3.64 11.09
C VAL A 144 -19.52 4.17 10.65
N LYS A 145 -19.01 5.24 11.26
CA LYS A 145 -17.70 5.81 10.90
C LYS A 145 -16.55 4.84 11.20
N VAL A 146 -16.49 4.32 12.44
CA VAL A 146 -15.39 3.44 12.87
C VAL A 146 -15.49 2.08 12.17
N GLY A 147 -16.69 1.51 12.10
CA GLY A 147 -16.94 0.24 11.40
C GLY A 147 -16.64 0.33 9.91
N GLY A 148 -17.02 1.43 9.25
CA GLY A 148 -16.72 1.67 7.84
C GLY A 148 -15.21 1.72 7.57
N ILE A 149 -14.47 2.51 8.37
CA ILE A 149 -13.00 2.58 8.26
C ILE A 149 -12.37 1.21 8.50
N PHE A 150 -12.80 0.50 9.54
CA PHE A 150 -12.30 -0.83 9.89
C PHE A 150 -12.49 -1.83 8.75
N VAL A 151 -13.70 -1.92 8.18
CA VAL A 151 -14.03 -2.85 7.09
C VAL A 151 -13.23 -2.54 5.83
N ILE A 152 -13.09 -1.26 5.46
CA ILE A 152 -12.31 -0.85 4.29
C ILE A 152 -10.83 -1.21 4.48
N CYS A 153 -10.24 -0.87 5.62
CA CYS A 153 -8.84 -1.18 5.93
C CYS A 153 -8.58 -2.69 5.94
N MET A 154 -9.44 -3.48 6.60
CA MET A 154 -9.29 -4.94 6.62
C MET A 154 -9.41 -5.55 5.23
N SER A 155 -10.36 -5.07 4.42
CA SER A 155 -10.55 -5.54 3.04
C SER A 155 -9.32 -5.26 2.17
N ILE A 156 -8.73 -4.06 2.26
CA ILE A 156 -7.50 -3.70 1.51
C ILE A 156 -6.33 -4.59 1.95
N LEU A 157 -6.09 -4.70 3.26
CA LEU A 157 -4.96 -5.48 3.79
C LEU A 157 -5.07 -6.95 3.39
N LEU A 158 -6.24 -7.56 3.59
CA LEU A 158 -6.47 -8.97 3.25
C LEU A 158 -6.31 -9.22 1.75
N LEU A 159 -6.90 -8.38 0.89
CA LEU A 159 -6.83 -8.57 -0.56
C LEU A 159 -5.41 -8.36 -1.13
N ILE A 160 -4.57 -7.54 -0.50
CA ILE A 160 -3.17 -7.37 -0.91
C ILE A 160 -2.28 -8.50 -0.37
N PHE A 161 -2.42 -8.86 0.91
CA PHE A 161 -1.51 -9.81 1.54
C PHE A 161 -1.84 -11.28 1.26
N ILE A 162 -3.12 -11.65 1.13
CA ILE A 162 -3.52 -13.05 0.85
C ILE A 162 -2.85 -13.63 -0.40
N PRO A 163 -2.93 -13.00 -1.61
CA PRO A 163 -2.32 -13.57 -2.80
C PRO A 163 -0.79 -13.67 -2.66
N LYS A 164 -0.17 -12.70 -1.98
CA LYS A 164 1.28 -12.68 -1.74
C LYS A 164 1.73 -13.80 -0.80
N MET A 165 0.95 -14.08 0.25
CA MET A 165 1.22 -15.19 1.17
C MET A 165 1.05 -16.55 0.48
N LYS A 166 0.00 -16.73 -0.32
CA LYS A 166 -0.22 -17.99 -1.07
C LYS A 166 0.91 -18.25 -2.06
N TYR A 167 1.32 -17.23 -2.81
CA TYR A 167 2.44 -17.33 -3.75
C TYR A 167 3.75 -17.74 -3.03
N LEU A 168 4.02 -17.15 -1.87
CA LEU A 168 5.19 -17.49 -1.06
C LEU A 168 5.14 -18.93 -0.53
N GLN A 169 3.96 -19.42 -0.14
CA GLN A 169 3.78 -20.80 0.33
C GLN A 169 4.01 -21.82 -0.78
N GLU A 170 3.49 -21.58 -1.97
CA GLU A 170 3.71 -22.46 -3.13
C GLU A 170 5.18 -22.52 -3.53
N TRP A 171 5.88 -21.38 -3.50
CA TRP A 171 7.31 -21.32 -3.75
C TRP A 171 8.13 -22.10 -2.71
N LYS A 172 7.78 -22.00 -1.42
CA LYS A 172 8.39 -22.82 -0.36
C LYS A 172 8.16 -24.31 -0.58
N LYS A 173 6.93 -24.71 -0.97
CA LYS A 173 6.59 -26.12 -1.23
C LYS A 173 7.41 -26.70 -2.39
N LYS A 174 7.53 -25.98 -3.51
CA LYS A 174 8.38 -26.37 -4.67
C LYS A 174 9.83 -26.57 -4.26
N ARG A 175 10.41 -25.65 -3.47
CA ARG A 175 11.79 -25.79 -2.97
C ARG A 175 11.98 -27.00 -2.06
N PHE A 176 11.03 -27.28 -1.17
CA PHE A 176 11.14 -28.42 -0.25
C PHE A 176 10.98 -29.76 -0.97
N SER A 177 10.07 -29.86 -1.96
CA SER A 177 9.93 -31.07 -2.78
C SER A 177 11.17 -31.35 -3.63
N SER A 178 11.86 -30.33 -4.14
CA SER A 178 13.13 -30.53 -4.87
C SER A 178 14.30 -30.95 -3.98
N ARG A 179 14.26 -30.59 -2.68
CA ARG A 179 15.34 -30.91 -1.73
C ARG A 179 15.15 -32.26 -1.01
N SER A 180 13.90 -32.72 -0.86
CA SER A 180 13.58 -34.03 -0.27
C SER A 180 13.64 -35.20 -1.26
N GLY A 181 13.81 -34.92 -2.56
CA GLY A 181 13.94 -35.94 -3.62
C GLY A 181 15.38 -36.34 -3.96
N SER A 182 16.40 -35.80 -3.28
CA SER A 182 17.79 -36.18 -3.49
C SER A 182 18.16 -37.47 -2.74
N ASN A 183 17.41 -38.55 -2.97
CA ASN A 183 18.02 -39.87 -3.01
C ASN A 183 18.44 -40.10 -4.46
N VAL A 184 19.73 -39.90 -4.67
CA VAL A 184 20.47 -40.15 -5.91
C VAL A 184 20.23 -41.59 -6.34
N SER A 185 19.39 -41.77 -7.35
CA SER A 185 19.40 -42.92 -8.23
C SER A 185 18.90 -42.49 -9.60
N GLY A 186 19.84 -42.31 -10.52
CA GLY A 186 19.57 -42.28 -11.95
C GLY A 186 19.03 -40.96 -12.47
N ILE A 187 19.93 -40.17 -13.06
CA ILE A 187 19.62 -39.13 -14.03
C ILE A 187 18.74 -39.76 -15.13
N LYS A 188 17.41 -39.57 -15.04
CA LYS A 188 16.53 -39.58 -16.20
C LYS A 188 16.16 -38.14 -16.50
N VAL A 189 16.97 -37.55 -17.39
CA VAL A 189 16.62 -36.32 -18.12
C VAL A 189 15.32 -36.59 -18.86
N LEU A 190 14.19 -36.22 -18.27
CA LEU A 190 12.92 -36.14 -18.99
C LEU A 190 12.89 -34.80 -19.70
N ASN A 191 13.23 -34.86 -20.99
CA ASN A 191 12.80 -33.92 -22.02
C ASN A 191 11.29 -33.65 -21.87
N ASN A 192 10.91 -32.51 -21.29
CA ASN A 192 9.56 -31.98 -21.48
C ASN A 192 9.66 -30.51 -21.96
N PRO A 193 9.65 -30.27 -23.28
CA PRO A 193 10.04 -28.97 -23.85
C PRO A 193 8.88 -27.96 -23.99
N ARG A 194 7.82 -28.02 -23.17
CA ARG A 194 6.62 -27.19 -23.42
C ARG A 194 6.06 -26.38 -22.26
N GLY A 195 6.61 -26.47 -21.04
CA GLY A 195 6.07 -25.75 -19.88
C GLY A 195 6.98 -24.67 -19.28
N ASP A 196 8.31 -24.83 -19.34
CA ASP A 196 9.23 -24.19 -18.39
C ASP A 196 10.04 -23.00 -18.93
N ASP A 197 9.78 -22.53 -20.16
CA ASP A 197 10.58 -21.44 -20.74
C ASP A 197 10.35 -20.09 -20.03
N TYR A 198 9.19 -19.90 -19.39
CA TYR A 198 8.90 -18.67 -18.63
C TYR A 198 9.63 -18.62 -17.28
N GLU A 199 9.66 -19.72 -16.51
CA GLU A 199 10.40 -19.76 -15.24
C GLU A 199 11.90 -19.68 -15.48
N LEU A 200 12.41 -20.31 -16.54
CA LEU A 200 13.83 -20.22 -16.90
C LEU A 200 14.23 -18.79 -17.32
N ARG A 201 13.35 -18.06 -18.03
CA ARG A 201 13.56 -16.65 -18.36
C ARG A 201 13.50 -15.76 -17.13
N GLN A 202 12.57 -15.99 -16.20
CA GLN A 202 12.51 -15.23 -14.95
C GLN A 202 13.73 -15.48 -14.07
N LEU A 203 14.18 -16.74 -13.97
CA LEU A 203 15.38 -17.09 -13.22
C LEU A 203 16.63 -16.46 -13.83
N LYS A 204 16.77 -16.51 -15.17
CA LYS A 204 17.86 -15.81 -15.87
C LYS A 204 17.85 -14.31 -15.62
N PHE A 205 16.67 -13.68 -15.65
CA PHE A 205 16.54 -12.25 -15.38
C PHE A 205 16.94 -11.88 -13.95
N GLN A 206 16.57 -12.71 -12.95
CA GLN A 206 17.00 -12.49 -11.56
C GLN A 206 18.51 -12.67 -11.39
N ILE A 207 19.11 -13.69 -12.01
CA ILE A 207 20.55 -13.92 -11.96
C ILE A 207 21.31 -12.76 -12.61
N GLU A 208 20.83 -12.23 -13.74
CA GLU A 208 21.42 -11.05 -14.37
C GLU A 208 21.28 -9.80 -13.51
N ALA A 209 20.11 -9.56 -12.91
CA ALA A 209 19.90 -8.43 -12.00
C ALA A 209 20.85 -8.49 -10.79
N SER A 210 21.01 -9.66 -10.16
CA SER A 210 21.94 -9.84 -9.04
C SER A 210 23.41 -9.69 -9.45
N LYS A 211 23.78 -10.07 -10.69
CA LYS A 211 25.14 -9.82 -11.21
C LYS A 211 25.41 -8.33 -11.40
N VAL A 212 24.42 -7.58 -11.90
CA VAL A 212 24.54 -6.12 -12.07
C VAL A 212 24.72 -5.44 -10.72
N GLU A 213 23.90 -5.79 -9.72
CA GLU A 213 23.99 -5.22 -8.38
C GLU A 213 25.34 -5.54 -7.72
N LYS A 214 25.82 -6.79 -7.82
CA LYS A 214 27.14 -7.18 -7.31
C LYS A 214 28.30 -6.44 -8.00
N SER A 215 28.17 -6.17 -9.31
CA SER A 215 29.17 -5.39 -10.06
C SER A 215 29.20 -3.92 -9.64
N GLU A 216 28.03 -3.34 -9.32
CA GLU A 216 27.94 -1.95 -8.84
C GLU A 216 28.53 -1.83 -7.44
N THR A 217 28.23 -2.77 -6.53
CA THR A 217 28.81 -2.81 -5.20
C THR A 217 30.32 -2.99 -5.24
N SER A 218 30.82 -3.86 -6.13
CA SER A 218 32.28 -4.05 -6.32
C SER A 218 32.95 -2.77 -6.82
N ARG A 219 32.31 -2.01 -7.73
CA ARG A 219 32.82 -0.70 -8.17
C ARG A 219 32.84 0.34 -7.05
N LYS A 220 31.78 0.43 -6.24
CA LYS A 220 31.74 1.35 -5.10
C LYS A 220 32.81 1.01 -4.06
N MET A 221 33.04 -0.28 -3.82
CA MET A 221 34.09 -0.75 -2.92
C MET A 221 35.49 -0.37 -3.44
N GLU A 222 35.74 -0.50 -4.74
CA GLU A 222 37.02 -0.11 -5.35
C GLU A 222 37.25 1.41 -5.30
N LEU A 223 36.20 2.22 -5.55
CA LEU A 223 36.29 3.67 -5.42
C LEU A 223 36.54 4.11 -3.97
N LEU A 224 35.89 3.45 -3.00
CA LEU A 224 36.17 3.67 -1.57
C LEU A 224 37.62 3.32 -1.24
N ARG A 225 38.12 2.20 -1.76
CA ARG A 225 39.52 1.77 -1.56
C ARG A 225 40.51 2.79 -2.12
N GLN A 226 40.26 3.33 -3.31
CA GLN A 226 41.09 4.39 -3.91
C GLN A 226 41.03 5.70 -3.11
N ALA A 227 39.83 6.09 -2.63
CA ALA A 227 39.67 7.29 -1.81
C ALA A 227 40.37 7.15 -0.45
N LEU A 228 40.33 5.98 0.19
CA LEU A 228 41.02 5.71 1.45
C LEU A 228 42.54 5.64 1.29
N ALA A 229 43.03 5.02 0.21
CA ALA A 229 44.44 5.01 -0.12
C ALA A 229 45.01 6.43 -0.30
N SER A 230 44.24 7.35 -0.89
CA SER A 230 44.65 8.76 -1.02
C SER A 230 44.76 9.51 0.32
N ARG A 231 44.15 8.98 1.39
CA ARG A 231 44.19 9.52 2.76
C ARG A 231 45.19 8.82 3.66
N GLY A 232 45.92 7.82 3.17
CA GLY A 232 46.90 7.06 3.97
C GLY A 232 46.28 6.20 5.07
N ILE A 233 45.01 5.84 4.95
CA ILE A 233 44.31 4.97 5.91
C ILE A 233 44.32 3.56 5.30
N GLU A 234 45.00 2.62 5.94
CA GLU A 234 44.95 1.20 5.54
C GLU A 234 43.57 0.61 5.85
N MET A 235 43.04 -0.19 4.92
CA MET A 235 41.69 -0.75 5.00
C MET A 235 41.54 -1.76 6.15
N ASP A 236 42.65 -2.37 6.57
CA ASP A 236 42.68 -3.42 7.60
C ASP A 236 42.35 -2.85 8.99
N ASP A 237 42.74 -1.61 9.29
CA ASP A 237 42.40 -0.90 10.55
C ASP A 237 40.89 -0.61 10.67
N LEU A 238 40.18 -0.44 9.55
CA LEU A 238 38.75 -0.18 9.52
C LEU A 238 37.91 -1.45 9.68
N LEU A 239 38.39 -2.60 9.16
CA LEU A 239 37.69 -3.87 9.32
C LEU A 239 37.74 -4.36 10.78
N GLU A 240 38.87 -4.16 11.46
CA GLU A 240 39.03 -4.50 12.88
C GLU A 240 38.15 -3.64 13.80
N THR A 241 37.88 -2.37 13.44
CA THR A 241 36.94 -1.51 14.19
C THR A 241 35.47 -1.78 13.88
N THR A 242 35.14 -2.30 12.69
CA THR A 242 33.73 -2.55 12.31
C THR A 242 33.24 -3.91 12.80
N GLU A 243 34.11 -4.93 12.89
CA GLU A 243 33.76 -6.26 13.40
C GLU A 243 33.42 -6.24 14.91
N VAL A 244 33.95 -5.27 15.66
CA VAL A 244 33.65 -5.06 17.09
C VAL A 244 32.25 -4.45 17.34
N THR A 245 31.60 -3.87 16.32
CA THR A 245 30.35 -3.11 16.52
C THR A 245 29.08 -3.81 15.99
N LEU A 246 29.20 -4.92 15.24
CA LEU A 246 28.07 -5.56 14.55
C LEU A 246 27.67 -6.95 15.04
N LEU A 247 28.13 -7.40 16.21
CA LEU A 247 27.52 -8.52 16.92
C LEU A 247 26.57 -8.02 18.01
N PRO A 248 25.29 -7.71 17.71
CA PRO A 248 24.28 -7.67 18.75
C PRO A 248 24.18 -9.09 19.32
N ASN A 249 24.39 -9.17 20.63
CA ASN A 249 24.31 -10.36 21.45
C ASN A 249 22.88 -10.97 21.37
N GLU A 250 22.66 -11.86 20.40
CA GLU A 250 21.36 -12.51 20.13
C GLU A 250 21.13 -13.75 21.03
N ASN A 251 21.58 -13.70 22.28
CA ASN A 251 21.61 -14.83 23.21
C ASN A 251 21.01 -14.52 24.60
N GLU A 252 20.00 -13.66 24.72
CA GLU A 252 19.20 -13.59 25.95
C GLU A 252 17.73 -13.23 25.64
N SER A 253 16.85 -14.24 25.63
CA SER A 253 15.53 -14.25 26.29
C SER A 253 14.56 -15.27 25.65
N PHE A 254 14.71 -16.54 26.03
CA PHE A 254 13.61 -17.53 25.95
C PHE A 254 13.60 -18.34 27.25
N GLN A 255 13.19 -17.70 28.35
CA GLN A 255 12.59 -18.36 29.52
C GLN A 255 11.09 -18.07 29.43
N ASP A 256 10.28 -19.07 29.09
CA ASP A 256 9.66 -20.01 30.02
C ASP A 256 8.75 -19.29 31.03
N ASN A 257 7.44 -19.33 30.75
CA ASN A 257 6.40 -19.13 31.75
C ASN A 257 5.21 -20.01 31.38
N ARG A 258 5.27 -21.26 31.85
CA ARG A 258 4.10 -22.05 32.23
C ARG A 258 3.72 -21.70 33.67
N VAL A 259 2.58 -21.03 33.85
CA VAL A 259 1.62 -21.23 34.94
C VAL A 259 0.23 -20.95 34.37
#